data_AF-A0A158BP12-F1
#
_entry.id   AF-A0A158BP12-F1
#
_cell.length_a   1.000
_cell.length_b   1.000
_cell.length_c   1.000
_cell.angle_alpha   90.00
_cell.angle_beta   90.00
_cell.angle_gamma   90.00
#
_symmetry.space_group_name_H-M   'P 1'
#
loop_
_entity.id
_entity.type
_entity.pdbx_description
1 polymer ?
#
loop_
_entity_poly.entity_id
_entity_poly.type
_entity_poly.pdbx_seq_one_letter_code
_entity_poly.pdbx_strand_id
1 'polypeptide(L)'
;MNALQSNQKANSVAALCGVRYPIFLAGMAAISGPKLVAAVANAGGMGMLGGLRLPPLALRRWIAETRALTENPFGVNLVPSFGGPDVFEAQFQAVLQERPQMLSLFYAEAYPDMIGRAKDAGMTVMVQVGSVELAKQAIANGADIITAQGSESGGHLNRGTIGLFSLLPALLEIAGDRPVLAAGGITNRHDVATVMGMGASGVLWARRSWHARNPTRIRCTSRR
;
A
#
# COMPACT_ATOMS: atom_id res chain seq x y z
N MET A 1 -5.60 -27.09 6.38
CA MET A 1 -6.01 -25.72 6.78
C MET A 1 -6.08 -24.91 5.50
N ASN A 2 -7.30 -24.54 5.12
CA ASN A 2 -7.82 -24.72 3.76
C ASN A 2 -7.73 -23.46 2.89
N ALA A 3 -7.62 -23.65 1.56
CA ALA A 3 -7.75 -22.61 0.53
C ALA A 3 -9.03 -21.74 0.65
N LEU A 4 -10.01 -22.16 1.45
CA LEU A 4 -11.19 -21.37 1.82
C LEU A 4 -10.86 -20.23 2.78
N GLN A 5 -9.92 -20.42 3.72
CA GLN A 5 -9.47 -19.37 4.65
C GLN A 5 -8.61 -18.31 3.96
N SER A 6 -7.78 -18.70 2.98
CA SER A 6 -7.02 -17.75 2.16
C SER A 6 -7.94 -16.92 1.26
N ASN A 7 -8.99 -17.52 0.71
CA ASN A 7 -9.98 -16.81 -0.11
C ASN A 7 -10.87 -15.87 0.72
N GLN A 8 -11.13 -16.18 2.00
CA GLN A 8 -11.82 -15.25 2.92
C GLN A 8 -10.96 -14.04 3.32
N LYS A 9 -9.66 -14.23 3.60
CA LYS A 9 -8.74 -13.11 3.90
C LYS A 9 -8.49 -12.21 2.68
N ALA A 10 -8.46 -12.77 1.47
CA ALA A 10 -8.36 -11.99 0.24
C ALA A 10 -9.57 -11.05 0.03
N ASN A 11 -10.77 -11.59 0.29
CA ASN A 11 -12.01 -10.84 0.17
C ASN A 11 -12.17 -9.78 1.28
N SER A 12 -11.58 -10.00 2.46
CA SER A 12 -11.69 -9.04 3.58
C SER A 12 -10.93 -7.74 3.33
N VAL A 13 -9.71 -7.79 2.76
CA VAL A 13 -8.94 -6.56 2.49
C VAL A 13 -9.52 -5.74 1.34
N ALA A 14 -10.03 -6.41 0.31
CA ALA A 14 -10.68 -5.74 -0.81
C ALA A 14 -11.96 -5.02 -0.33
N ALA A 15 -12.78 -5.68 0.48
CA ALA A 15 -13.97 -5.09 1.10
C ALA A 15 -13.64 -3.94 2.06
N LEU A 16 -12.63 -4.11 2.93
CA LEU A 16 -12.15 -3.08 3.87
C LEU A 16 -11.76 -1.79 3.13
N CYS A 17 -11.13 -1.94 1.97
CA CYS A 17 -10.63 -0.82 1.18
C CYS A 17 -11.61 -0.33 0.10
N GLY A 18 -12.79 -0.95 -0.04
CA GLY A 18 -13.78 -0.60 -1.05
C GLY A 18 -13.34 -0.86 -2.50
N VAL A 19 -12.45 -1.83 -2.72
CA VAL A 19 -11.91 -2.17 -4.05
C VAL A 19 -12.38 -3.54 -4.52
N ARG A 20 -12.32 -3.79 -5.83
CA ARG A 20 -12.76 -5.06 -6.44
C ARG A 20 -11.70 -6.14 -6.34
N TYR A 21 -10.44 -5.76 -6.49
CA TYR A 21 -9.31 -6.68 -6.49
C TYR A 21 -8.32 -6.29 -5.40
N PRO A 22 -7.75 -7.26 -4.65
CA PRO A 22 -6.76 -7.00 -3.62
C PRO A 22 -5.36 -6.71 -4.23
N ILE A 23 -5.33 -5.82 -5.22
CA ILE A 23 -4.14 -5.39 -5.95
C ILE A 23 -3.96 -3.90 -5.70
N PHE A 24 -2.88 -3.57 -5.00
CA PHE A 24 -2.58 -2.23 -4.53
C PHE A 24 -1.37 -1.72 -5.30
N LEU A 25 -1.42 -0.47 -5.80
CA LEU A 25 -0.27 0.18 -6.43
C LEU A 25 0.55 0.89 -5.36
N ALA A 26 1.85 0.60 -5.28
CA ALA A 26 2.78 1.29 -4.39
C ALA A 26 2.86 2.80 -4.66
N GLY A 27 2.92 3.57 -3.57
CA GLY A 27 3.21 5.00 -3.62
C GLY A 27 4.67 5.25 -4.00
N MET A 28 4.90 5.40 -5.30
CA MET A 28 6.22 5.68 -5.86
C MET A 28 6.39 7.19 -6.05
N ALA A 29 7.33 7.79 -5.32
CA ALA A 29 7.66 9.21 -5.44
C ALA A 29 7.90 9.62 -6.90
N ALA A 30 7.33 10.75 -7.32
CA ALA A 30 7.40 11.29 -8.69
C ALA A 30 6.82 10.40 -9.82
N ILE A 31 6.40 9.16 -9.55
CA ILE A 31 5.86 8.23 -10.56
C ILE A 31 4.35 8.04 -10.38
N SER A 32 3.91 7.85 -9.14
CA SER A 32 2.51 7.60 -8.79
C SER A 32 1.71 8.91 -8.66
N GLY A 33 1.58 9.62 -9.77
CA GLY A 33 0.74 10.81 -9.89
C GLY A 33 -0.73 10.50 -10.21
N PRO A 34 -1.57 11.55 -10.32
CA PRO A 34 -3.02 11.40 -10.40
C PRO A 34 -3.54 10.47 -11.49
N LYS A 35 -2.98 10.57 -12.71
CA LYS A 35 -3.41 9.74 -13.86
C LYS A 35 -3.18 8.24 -13.64
N LEU A 36 -2.05 7.87 -13.04
CA LEU A 36 -1.72 6.46 -12.79
C LEU A 36 -2.59 5.90 -11.66
N VAL A 37 -2.75 6.67 -10.59
CA VAL A 37 -3.58 6.30 -9.44
C VAL A 37 -5.03 6.10 -9.86
N ALA A 38 -5.60 7.06 -10.61
CA ALA A 38 -6.96 6.96 -11.11
C ALA A 38 -7.15 5.77 -12.08
N ALA A 39 -6.16 5.49 -12.93
CA ALA A 39 -6.21 4.32 -13.83
C ALA A 39 -6.25 2.99 -13.05
N VAL A 40 -5.50 2.86 -11.96
CA VAL A 40 -5.54 1.68 -11.10
C VAL A 40 -6.87 1.57 -10.34
N ALA A 41 -7.35 2.70 -9.80
CA ALA A 41 -8.64 2.78 -9.12
C ALA A 41 -9.79 2.36 -10.05
N ASN A 42 -9.83 2.89 -11.27
CA ASN A 42 -10.82 2.54 -12.30
C ASN A 42 -10.71 1.09 -12.79
N ALA A 43 -9.53 0.47 -12.70
CA ALA A 43 -9.34 -0.96 -12.97
C ALA A 43 -9.83 -1.86 -11.82
N GLY A 44 -10.23 -1.27 -10.68
CA GLY A 44 -10.75 -1.98 -9.51
C GLY A 44 -9.70 -2.33 -8.47
N GLY A 45 -8.48 -1.82 -8.56
CA GLY A 45 -7.45 -1.93 -7.53
C GLY A 45 -7.39 -0.68 -6.65
N MET A 46 -6.45 -0.65 -5.70
CA MET A 46 -6.21 0.53 -4.85
C MET A 46 -4.98 1.31 -5.36
N GLY A 47 -5.21 2.46 -5.98
CA GLY A 47 -4.12 3.37 -6.36
C GLY A 47 -3.62 4.19 -5.17
N MET A 48 -2.31 4.41 -5.04
CA MET A 48 -1.76 5.33 -4.01
C MET A 48 -0.92 6.44 -4.61
N LEU A 49 -1.23 7.69 -4.24
CA LEU A 49 -0.41 8.86 -4.59
C LEU A 49 0.91 8.84 -3.83
N GLY A 50 2.03 9.07 -4.51
CA GLY A 50 3.35 9.12 -3.91
C GLY A 50 3.64 10.48 -3.28
N GLY A 51 3.43 10.62 -1.97
CA GLY A 51 3.61 11.86 -1.23
C GLY A 51 5.05 12.18 -0.82
N LEU A 52 6.01 11.26 -0.99
CA LEU A 52 7.41 11.53 -0.61
C LEU A 52 7.94 12.82 -1.26
N ARG A 53 8.35 13.78 -0.40
CA ARG A 53 8.86 15.12 -0.78
C ARG A 53 7.88 15.99 -1.59
N LEU A 54 6.58 15.70 -1.54
CA LEU A 54 5.56 16.51 -2.20
C LEU A 54 5.10 17.63 -1.26
N PRO A 55 5.24 18.93 -1.63
CA PRO A 55 4.73 20.02 -0.80
C PRO A 55 3.23 19.88 -0.51
N PRO A 56 2.73 20.30 0.67
CA PRO A 56 1.32 20.11 1.06
C PRO A 56 0.32 20.65 0.02
N LEU A 57 0.61 21.82 -0.57
CA LEU A 57 -0.24 22.40 -1.61
C LEU A 57 -0.29 21.54 -2.89
N ALA A 58 0.86 20.98 -3.29
CA ALA A 58 0.94 20.08 -4.44
C ALA A 58 0.20 18.76 -4.16
N LEU A 59 0.29 18.25 -2.92
CA LEU A 59 -0.44 17.07 -2.50
C LEU A 59 -1.96 17.27 -2.56
N ARG A 60 -2.48 18.38 -2.03
CA ARG A 60 -3.91 18.72 -2.17
C ARG A 60 -4.35 18.79 -3.63
N ARG A 61 -3.55 19.43 -4.48
CA ARG A 61 -3.83 19.49 -5.93
C ARG A 61 -3.88 18.10 -6.55
N TRP A 62 -2.92 17.23 -6.24
CA TRP A 62 -2.91 15.85 -6.75
C TRP A 62 -4.12 15.05 -6.29
N ILE A 63 -4.53 15.20 -5.03
CA ILE A 63 -5.73 14.55 -4.50
C ILE A 63 -6.97 15.04 -5.26
N ALA A 64 -7.13 16.35 -5.46
CA ALA A 64 -8.24 16.93 -6.21
C ALA A 64 -8.25 16.46 -7.68
N GLU A 65 -7.09 16.45 -8.34
CA GLU A 65 -6.94 15.93 -9.70
C GLU A 65 -7.30 14.44 -9.79
N THR A 66 -6.93 13.62 -8.80
CA THR A 66 -7.32 12.21 -8.76
C THR A 66 -8.84 12.05 -8.61
N ARG A 67 -9.47 12.82 -7.71
CA ARG A 67 -10.95 12.80 -7.54
C ARG A 67 -11.68 13.22 -8.82
N ALA A 68 -11.10 14.09 -9.64
CA ALA A 68 -11.67 14.46 -10.94
C ALA A 68 -11.56 13.35 -12.00
N LEU A 69 -10.70 12.35 -11.80
CA LEU A 69 -10.41 11.28 -12.75
C LEU A 69 -11.02 9.92 -12.37
N THR A 70 -11.52 9.77 -11.14
CA THR A 70 -12.12 8.53 -10.65
C THR A 70 -13.11 8.78 -9.51
N GLU A 71 -14.20 8.01 -9.51
CA GLU A 71 -15.14 7.90 -8.38
C GLU A 71 -14.75 6.76 -7.41
N ASN A 72 -13.76 5.94 -7.79
CA ASN A 72 -13.30 4.81 -6.99
C ASN A 72 -12.33 5.25 -5.89
N PRO A 73 -12.24 4.51 -4.77
CA PRO A 73 -11.35 4.87 -3.68
C PRO A 73 -9.88 4.79 -4.10
N PHE A 74 -9.08 5.68 -3.51
CA PHE A 74 -7.64 5.74 -3.65
C PHE A 74 -7.00 6.13 -2.32
N GLY A 75 -5.69 5.91 -2.21
CA GLY A 75 -4.90 6.26 -1.04
C GLY A 75 -3.79 7.28 -1.32
N VAL A 76 -3.11 7.66 -0.24
CA VAL A 76 -1.89 8.47 -0.28
C VAL A 76 -0.81 7.73 0.51
N ASN A 77 0.40 7.67 -0.03
CA ASN A 77 1.56 7.16 0.66
C ASN A 77 2.41 8.32 1.18
N LEU A 78 2.70 8.32 2.48
CA LEU A 78 3.58 9.28 3.13
C LEU A 78 4.81 8.59 3.72
N VAL A 79 5.93 9.33 3.72
CA VAL A 79 7.23 8.86 4.22
C VAL A 79 7.80 9.95 5.15
N PRO A 80 7.63 9.82 6.48
CA PRO A 80 7.98 10.86 7.45
C PRO A 80 9.47 11.22 7.49
N SER A 81 10.34 10.28 7.15
CA SER A 81 11.80 10.43 7.26
C SER A 81 12.44 11.41 6.27
N PHE A 82 11.67 12.10 5.42
CA PHE A 82 12.21 13.00 4.39
C PHE A 82 11.48 14.35 4.37
N GLY A 83 12.18 15.43 4.76
CA GLY A 83 11.68 16.81 4.65
C GLY A 83 11.65 17.59 5.97
N GLY A 84 11.88 16.93 7.12
CA GLY A 84 11.82 17.52 8.45
C GLY A 84 10.42 17.44 9.07
N PRO A 85 10.31 17.51 10.42
CA PRO A 85 9.07 17.24 11.14
C PRO A 85 7.93 18.22 10.79
N ASP A 86 8.22 19.51 10.64
CA ASP A 86 7.19 20.52 10.38
C ASP A 86 6.57 20.39 8.98
N VAL A 87 7.41 20.14 7.97
CA VAL A 87 6.96 19.94 6.58
C VAL A 87 6.12 18.68 6.49
N PHE A 88 6.54 17.64 7.19
CA PHE A 88 5.82 16.38 7.24
C PHE A 88 4.47 16.52 7.96
N GLU A 89 4.42 17.19 9.11
CA GLU A 89 3.16 17.44 9.83
C GLU A 89 2.20 18.26 8.96
N ALA A 90 2.69 19.30 8.27
CA ALA A 90 1.86 20.07 7.34
C ALA A 90 1.32 19.21 6.18
N GLN A 91 2.11 18.25 5.70
CA GLN A 91 1.69 17.29 4.68
C GLN A 91 0.63 16.32 5.23
N PHE A 92 0.83 15.81 6.44
CA PHE A 92 -0.10 14.92 7.10
C PHE A 92 -1.44 15.61 7.37
N GLN A 93 -1.42 16.86 7.83
CA GLN A 93 -2.62 17.68 8.00
C GLN A 93 -3.40 17.86 6.69
N ALA A 94 -2.72 18.04 5.56
CA ALA A 94 -3.39 18.06 4.26
C ALA A 94 -4.11 16.74 3.99
N VAL A 95 -3.49 15.59 4.28
CA VAL A 95 -4.14 14.28 4.12
C VAL A 95 -5.33 14.10 5.07
N LEU A 96 -5.20 14.49 6.34
CA LEU A 96 -6.29 14.41 7.33
C LEU A 96 -7.52 15.22 6.93
N GLN A 97 -7.32 16.36 6.28
CA GLN A 97 -8.41 17.22 5.79
C GLN A 97 -9.05 16.65 4.53
N GLU A 98 -8.24 16.15 3.61
CA GLU A 98 -8.72 15.63 2.32
C GLU A 98 -9.32 14.22 2.40
N ARG A 99 -9.01 13.48 3.48
CA ARG A 99 -9.57 12.15 3.81
C ARG A 99 -9.61 11.19 2.61
N PRO A 100 -8.48 10.82 2.00
CA PRO A 100 -8.44 9.69 1.07
C PRO A 100 -8.86 8.41 1.79
N GLN A 101 -9.28 7.38 1.05
CA GLN A 101 -9.75 6.11 1.65
C GLN A 101 -8.65 5.45 2.50
N MET A 102 -7.39 5.58 2.07
CA MET A 102 -6.27 4.88 2.68
C MET A 102 -5.05 5.78 2.86
N LEU A 103 -4.41 5.69 4.02
CA LEU A 103 -3.08 6.21 4.27
C LEU A 103 -2.08 5.04 4.32
N SER A 104 -1.10 5.08 3.44
CA SER A 104 0.04 4.16 3.47
C SER A 104 1.25 4.84 4.10
N LEU A 105 1.84 4.19 5.09
CA LEU A 105 3.00 4.69 5.81
C LEU A 105 4.22 3.81 5.55
N PHE A 106 5.36 4.47 5.39
CA PHE A 106 6.66 3.85 5.25
C PHE A 106 7.70 4.68 6.02
N TYR A 107 8.56 4.04 6.82
CA TYR A 107 9.46 4.70 7.78
C TYR A 107 8.74 5.63 8.77
N ALA A 108 7.66 5.16 9.40
CA ALA A 108 6.83 5.95 10.30
C ALA A 108 6.95 5.55 11.78
N GLU A 109 7.96 4.76 12.13
CA GLU A 109 8.14 4.22 13.49
C GLU A 109 8.34 5.32 14.55
N ALA A 110 8.92 6.44 14.14
CA ALA A 110 9.13 7.62 15.00
C ALA A 110 7.86 8.46 15.23
N TYR A 111 6.75 8.14 14.57
CA TYR A 111 5.50 8.91 14.61
C TYR A 111 4.28 7.99 14.90
N PRO A 112 4.23 7.35 16.09
CA PRO A 112 3.21 6.36 16.41
C PRO A 112 1.78 6.93 16.52
N ASP A 113 1.64 8.20 16.90
CA ASP A 113 0.35 8.91 17.06
C ASP A 113 -0.41 9.08 15.73
N MET A 114 0.32 9.07 14.62
CA MET A 114 -0.25 9.27 13.28
C MET A 114 -1.28 8.22 12.91
N ILE A 115 -1.07 6.97 13.31
CA ILE A 115 -1.97 5.88 12.95
C ILE A 115 -3.32 6.14 13.62
N GLY A 116 -3.34 6.50 14.90
CA GLY A 116 -4.54 6.90 15.62
C GLY A 116 -5.23 8.10 14.96
N ARG A 117 -4.50 9.19 14.73
CA ARG A 117 -5.03 10.42 14.11
C ARG A 117 -5.62 10.18 12.72
N ALA A 118 -5.00 9.33 11.92
CA ALA A 118 -5.49 8.96 10.59
C ALA A 118 -6.78 8.13 10.67
N LYS A 119 -6.86 7.22 11.64
CA LYS A 119 -8.06 6.40 11.90
C LYS A 119 -9.21 7.23 12.44
N ASP A 120 -8.94 8.19 13.32
CA ASP A 120 -9.95 9.15 13.82
C ASP A 120 -10.55 9.99 12.69
N ALA A 121 -9.77 10.24 11.62
CA ALA A 121 -10.24 10.89 10.40
C ALA A 121 -11.00 9.95 9.44
N GLY A 122 -11.18 8.67 9.81
CA GLY A 122 -11.94 7.67 9.05
C GLY A 122 -11.16 6.94 7.97
N MET A 123 -9.83 7.04 7.95
CA MET A 123 -8.99 6.39 6.94
C MET A 123 -8.57 4.99 7.37
N THR A 124 -8.43 4.08 6.39
CA THR A 124 -7.73 2.81 6.59
C THR A 124 -6.23 3.05 6.57
N VAL A 125 -5.49 2.53 7.57
CA VAL A 125 -4.05 2.74 7.67
C VAL A 125 -3.28 1.46 7.36
N MET A 126 -2.41 1.54 6.35
CA MET A 126 -1.51 0.47 5.93
C MET A 126 -0.06 0.83 6.25
N VAL A 127 0.69 -0.05 6.90
CA VAL A 127 2.11 0.18 7.20
C VAL A 127 2.99 -0.84 6.49
N GLN A 128 3.99 -0.37 5.75
CA GLN A 128 4.97 -1.22 5.09
C GLN A 128 6.19 -1.49 5.98
N VAL A 129 6.51 -2.77 6.15
CA VAL A 129 7.52 -3.25 7.11
C VAL A 129 8.42 -4.31 6.46
N GLY A 130 9.71 -4.25 6.79
CA GLY A 130 10.72 -5.22 6.32
C GLY A 130 11.17 -6.23 7.38
N SER A 131 10.61 -6.19 8.60
CA SER A 131 10.98 -7.09 9.71
C SER A 131 9.80 -7.37 10.65
N VAL A 132 9.94 -8.41 11.48
CA VAL A 132 8.95 -8.81 12.49
C VAL A 132 8.81 -7.75 13.58
N GLU A 133 9.90 -7.11 13.98
CA GLU A 133 9.93 -6.07 15.01
C GLU A 133 9.13 -4.85 14.57
N LEU A 134 9.35 -4.39 13.33
CA LEU A 134 8.62 -3.28 12.73
C LEU A 134 7.13 -3.59 12.61
N ALA A 135 6.81 -4.82 12.20
CA ALA A 135 5.43 -5.26 12.13
C ALA A 135 4.75 -5.21 13.49
N LYS A 136 5.37 -5.78 14.55
CA LYS A 136 4.87 -5.73 15.94
C LYS A 136 4.58 -4.30 16.40
N GLN A 137 5.49 -3.37 16.12
CA GLN A 137 5.30 -1.95 16.44
C GLN A 137 4.10 -1.37 15.70
N ALA A 138 3.97 -1.63 14.39
CA ALA A 138 2.83 -1.16 13.60
C ALA A 138 1.49 -1.76 14.09
N ILE A 139 1.46 -3.02 14.55
CA ILE A 139 0.25 -3.64 15.16
C ILE A 139 -0.11 -2.91 16.44
N ALA A 140 0.87 -2.73 17.33
CA ALA A 140 0.66 -2.10 18.64
C ALA A 140 0.14 -0.67 18.50
N ASN A 141 0.57 0.04 17.46
CA ASN A 141 0.10 1.39 17.15
C ASN A 141 -1.25 1.42 16.39
N GLY A 142 -1.85 0.26 16.10
CA GLY A 142 -3.21 0.15 15.58
C GLY A 142 -3.36 0.15 14.07
N ALA A 143 -2.31 -0.16 13.30
CA ALA A 143 -2.40 -0.26 11.84
C ALA A 143 -3.45 -1.30 11.43
N ASP A 144 -4.28 -0.99 10.44
CA ASP A 144 -5.33 -1.90 9.94
C ASP A 144 -4.76 -2.97 9.01
N ILE A 145 -3.67 -2.65 8.31
CA ILE A 145 -3.07 -3.49 7.29
C ILE A 145 -1.54 -3.44 7.40
N ILE A 146 -0.88 -4.59 7.25
CA ILE A 146 0.59 -4.66 7.13
C ILE A 146 0.97 -5.01 5.70
N THR A 147 2.02 -4.38 5.16
CA THR A 147 2.68 -4.84 3.93
C THR A 147 4.02 -5.47 4.26
N ALA A 148 4.17 -6.76 3.95
CA ALA A 148 5.42 -7.49 3.97
C ALA A 148 6.32 -7.04 2.79
N GLN A 149 7.36 -6.27 3.07
CA GLN A 149 8.33 -5.82 2.07
C GLN A 149 9.54 -6.76 2.04
N GLY A 150 9.57 -7.66 1.05
CA GLY A 150 10.77 -8.47 0.78
C GLY A 150 11.92 -7.64 0.23
N SER A 151 13.14 -8.12 0.41
CA SER A 151 14.38 -7.50 -0.09
C SER A 151 14.44 -7.36 -1.62
N GLU A 152 13.58 -8.08 -2.35
CA GLU A 152 13.38 -7.96 -3.79
C GLU A 152 12.60 -6.71 -4.20
N SER A 153 12.09 -5.93 -3.23
CA SER A 153 11.36 -4.70 -3.50
C SER A 153 12.28 -3.62 -4.08
N GLY A 154 11.77 -2.88 -5.07
CA GLY A 154 12.47 -1.70 -5.58
C GLY A 154 12.37 -0.50 -4.63
N GLY A 155 13.31 0.44 -4.75
CA GLY A 155 13.32 1.67 -3.95
C GLY A 155 14.05 1.50 -2.61
N HIS A 156 13.57 2.19 -1.57
CA HIS A 156 14.13 2.07 -0.24
C HIS A 156 13.54 0.85 0.47
N LEU A 157 14.38 0.10 1.19
CA LEU A 157 13.97 -1.05 2.00
C LEU A 157 13.90 -0.64 3.47
N ASN A 158 12.77 -0.87 4.14
CA ASN A 158 12.62 -0.56 5.55
C ASN A 158 13.27 -1.63 6.43
N ARG A 159 14.61 -1.53 6.55
CA ARG A 159 15.46 -2.49 7.26
C ARG A 159 15.33 -3.93 6.74
N GLY A 160 14.76 -4.09 5.54
CA GLY A 160 14.49 -5.39 4.93
C GLY A 160 15.74 -5.97 4.29
N THR A 161 16.27 -7.03 4.89
CA THR A 161 17.32 -7.90 4.28
C THR A 161 16.78 -9.28 3.91
N ILE A 162 15.54 -9.58 4.32
CA ILE A 162 14.90 -10.89 4.18
C ILE A 162 14.04 -10.90 2.90
N GLY A 163 14.17 -11.97 2.10
CA GLY A 163 13.33 -12.15 0.91
C GLY A 163 11.86 -12.36 1.25
N LEU A 164 10.96 -11.96 0.35
CA LEU A 164 9.51 -11.96 0.58
C LEU A 164 8.98 -13.33 1.04
N PHE A 165 9.46 -14.41 0.43
CA PHE A 165 9.00 -15.77 0.72
C PHE A 165 9.34 -16.25 2.14
N SER A 166 10.41 -15.71 2.74
CA SER A 166 10.77 -15.99 4.13
C SER A 166 10.09 -15.02 5.10
N LEU A 167 9.93 -13.77 4.70
CA LEU A 167 9.33 -12.73 5.54
C LEU A 167 7.81 -12.93 5.71
N LEU A 168 7.10 -13.25 4.62
CA LEU A 168 5.64 -13.31 4.60
C LEU A 168 5.05 -14.27 5.64
N PRO A 169 5.51 -15.54 5.78
CA PRO A 169 4.97 -16.44 6.81
C PRO A 169 5.13 -15.91 8.23
N ALA A 170 6.30 -15.35 8.56
CA ALA A 170 6.56 -14.77 9.87
C ALA A 170 5.65 -13.58 10.18
N LEU A 171 5.34 -12.75 9.17
CA LEU A 171 4.43 -11.61 9.33
C LEU A 171 2.96 -12.03 9.42
N LEU A 172 2.57 -13.11 8.73
CA LEU A 172 1.22 -13.66 8.83
C LEU A 172 0.93 -14.21 10.23
N GLU A 173 1.90 -14.88 10.85
CA GLU A 173 1.76 -15.44 12.20
C GLU A 173 1.48 -14.35 13.24
N ILE A 174 2.28 -13.27 13.23
CA ILE A 174 2.11 -12.17 14.19
C ILE A 174 0.89 -11.28 13.89
N ALA A 175 0.41 -11.24 12.64
CA ALA A 175 -0.69 -10.38 12.26
C ALA A 175 -2.06 -10.94 12.68
N GLY A 176 -2.15 -12.25 12.94
CA GLY A 176 -3.40 -12.93 13.28
C GLY A 176 -4.44 -12.79 12.16
N ASP A 177 -5.60 -12.22 12.49
CA ASP A 177 -6.69 -12.00 11.54
C ASP A 177 -6.50 -10.77 10.66
N ARG A 178 -5.52 -9.93 10.99
CA ARG A 178 -5.30 -8.69 10.29
C ARG A 178 -4.71 -8.92 8.89
N PRO A 179 -5.18 -8.19 7.85
CA PRO A 179 -4.68 -8.37 6.50
C PRO A 179 -3.18 -8.08 6.34
N VAL A 180 -2.51 -8.95 5.60
CA VAL A 180 -1.10 -8.79 5.21
C VAL A 180 -1.00 -8.79 3.69
N LEU A 181 -0.45 -7.72 3.11
CA LEU A 181 -0.10 -7.66 1.70
C LEU A 181 1.34 -8.10 1.48
N ALA A 182 1.58 -8.77 0.35
CA ALA A 182 2.91 -9.14 -0.09
C ALA A 182 3.48 -8.10 -1.07
N ALA A 183 4.75 -7.71 -0.89
CA ALA A 183 5.47 -6.77 -1.76
C ALA A 183 6.92 -7.21 -1.99
N GLY A 184 7.37 -7.15 -3.24
CA GLY A 184 8.74 -7.53 -3.65
C GLY A 184 8.74 -8.72 -4.60
N GLY A 185 9.39 -8.59 -5.75
CA GLY A 185 9.52 -9.69 -6.72
C GLY A 185 8.23 -10.18 -7.42
N ILE A 186 7.05 -9.60 -7.13
CA ILE A 186 5.78 -9.99 -7.74
C ILE A 186 5.61 -9.32 -9.11
N THR A 187 5.69 -10.10 -10.18
CA THR A 187 5.71 -9.61 -11.57
C THR A 187 4.58 -10.12 -12.43
N ASN A 188 4.00 -11.27 -12.10
CA ASN A 188 2.99 -11.92 -12.92
C ASN A 188 1.90 -12.61 -12.08
N ARG A 189 0.87 -13.13 -12.76
CA ARG A 189 -0.28 -13.76 -12.11
C ARG A 189 0.07 -14.99 -11.25
N HIS A 190 1.12 -15.73 -11.60
CA HIS A 190 1.53 -16.91 -10.84
C HIS A 190 2.17 -16.45 -9.52
N ASP A 191 3.00 -15.42 -9.54
CA ASP A 191 3.57 -14.84 -8.32
C ASP A 191 2.45 -14.36 -7.38
N VAL A 192 1.42 -13.71 -7.93
CA VAL A 192 0.21 -13.32 -7.18
C VAL A 192 -0.48 -14.56 -6.59
N ALA A 193 -0.77 -15.58 -7.40
CA ALA A 193 -1.39 -16.80 -6.92
C ALA A 193 -0.56 -17.49 -5.81
N THR A 194 0.77 -17.48 -5.92
CA THR A 194 1.68 -18.06 -4.94
C THR A 194 1.57 -17.34 -3.60
N VAL A 195 1.73 -16.01 -3.56
CA VAL A 195 1.70 -15.28 -2.29
C VAL A 195 0.30 -15.29 -1.64
N MET A 196 -0.76 -15.28 -2.45
CA MET A 196 -2.14 -15.47 -1.97
C MET A 196 -2.34 -16.87 -1.38
N GLY A 197 -1.75 -17.91 -2.01
CA GLY A 197 -1.73 -19.28 -1.51
C GLY A 197 -0.95 -19.44 -0.20
N MET A 198 0.07 -18.61 0.03
CA MET A 198 0.79 -18.53 1.31
C MET A 198 0.01 -17.80 2.41
N GLY A 199 -1.12 -17.18 2.09
CA GLY A 199 -2.00 -16.51 3.05
C GLY A 199 -1.98 -14.99 2.99
N ALA A 200 -1.25 -14.37 2.05
CA ALA A 200 -1.39 -12.94 1.81
C ALA A 200 -2.84 -12.59 1.45
N SER A 201 -3.32 -11.48 1.99
CA SER A 201 -4.65 -10.94 1.69
C SER A 201 -4.67 -10.16 0.38
N GLY A 202 -3.51 -9.73 -0.11
CA GLY A 202 -3.37 -8.98 -1.34
C GLY A 202 -1.92 -8.77 -1.72
N VAL A 203 -1.70 -8.02 -2.79
CA VAL A 203 -0.36 -7.67 -3.27
C VAL A 203 -0.20 -6.16 -3.35
N LEU A 204 0.94 -5.68 -2.89
CA LEU A 204 1.40 -4.33 -3.17
C LEU A 204 2.40 -4.38 -4.31
N TRP A 205 1.97 -3.84 -5.45
CA TRP A 205 2.69 -3.91 -6.71
C TRP A 205 3.28 -2.56 -7.08
N ALA A 206 4.53 -2.58 -7.56
CA ALA A 206 5.23 -1.42 -8.09
C ALA A 206 5.86 -1.78 -9.43
N ARG A 207 5.87 -0.84 -10.38
CA ARG A 207 6.50 -1.06 -11.68
C ARG A 207 7.99 -0.74 -11.61
N ARG A 208 8.84 -1.74 -11.33
CA ARG A 208 10.24 -1.78 -11.84
C ARG A 208 10.93 -3.15 -11.77
N SER A 209 10.68 -3.97 -12.80
CA SER A 209 11.62 -5.00 -13.33
C SER A 209 11.08 -5.62 -14.62
N TRP A 210 10.46 -4.82 -15.49
CA TRP A 210 10.12 -5.21 -16.86
C TRP A 210 10.44 -4.05 -17.80
N HIS A 211 11.42 -4.24 -18.68
CA HIS A 211 11.51 -3.48 -19.93
C HIS A 211 10.22 -3.74 -20.72
N ALA A 212 9.25 -2.82 -20.64
CA ALA A 212 8.07 -2.85 -21.49
C ALA A 212 7.81 -1.46 -22.06
N ARG A 213 8.00 -1.37 -23.37
CA ARG A 213 7.58 -0.25 -24.21
C ARG A 213 6.09 -0.01 -23.98
N ASN A 214 5.70 1.25 -23.77
CA ASN A 214 4.35 1.80 -23.58
C ASN A 214 3.71 1.79 -22.16
N PRO A 215 3.35 2.98 -21.63
CA PRO A 215 2.68 3.14 -20.34
C PRO A 215 1.14 2.97 -20.35
N THR A 216 0.49 2.71 -21.49
CA THR A 216 -0.97 2.87 -21.64
C THR A 216 -1.80 1.58 -21.68
N ARG A 217 -1.23 0.39 -21.45
CA ARG A 217 -2.01 -0.87 -21.44
C ARG A 217 -1.87 -1.63 -20.13
N ILE A 218 -2.82 -1.41 -19.21
CA ILE A 218 -3.20 -2.41 -18.22
C ILE A 218 -4.21 -3.32 -18.92
N ARG A 219 -3.77 -4.44 -19.49
CA ARG A 219 -4.69 -5.48 -19.98
C ARG A 219 -4.80 -6.56 -18.92
N CYS A 220 -5.87 -6.51 -18.14
CA CYS A 220 -6.36 -7.68 -17.43
C CYS A 220 -7.03 -8.59 -18.47
N THR A 221 -6.30 -9.54 -19.04
CA THR A 221 -6.92 -10.52 -19.94
C THR A 221 -7.58 -11.61 -19.10
N SER A 222 -8.83 -11.37 -18.70
CA SER A 222 -9.75 -12.45 -18.39
C SER A 222 -10.19 -13.08 -19.71
N ARG A 223 -9.58 -14.20 -20.10
CA ARG A 223 -10.24 -15.16 -21.00
C ARG A 223 -10.11 -16.54 -20.38
N ARG A 224 -11.26 -17.19 -20.35
CA ARG A 224 -11.60 -18.50 -19.79
C ARG A 224 -10.62 -19.58 -20.23
#